data_AF-A0A2X2W2E9-F1
#
_entry.id   AF-A0A2X2W2E9-F1
#
_cell.length_a   1.000
_cell.length_b   1.000
_cell.length_c   1.000
_cell.angle_alpha   90.00
_cell.angle_beta   90.00
_cell.angle_gamma   90.00
#
_symmetry.space_group_name_H-M   'P 1'
#
loop_
_entity.id
_entity.type
_entity.pdbx_description
1 polymer ?
#
loop_
_entity_poly.entity_id
_entity_poly.type
_entity_poly.pdbx_seq_one_letter_code
_entity_poly.pdbx_strand_id
1 'polypeptide(L)' 'MAVLRFDWISSGVKNTQTGNWQAYDMIAEGVSMITTKQNEWSDLLRTKGIDGLTAQLQSISRQKISLEDKK' A
#
# COMPACT_ATOMS: atom_id res chain seq x y z
N MET A 1 -19.21 -3.99 -19.42
CA MET A 1 -18.16 -3.04 -19.03
C MET A 1 -18.06 -3.10 -17.51
N ALA A 2 -16.97 -3.61 -16.96
CA ALA A 2 -16.76 -3.63 -15.51
C ALA A 2 -16.16 -2.29 -15.08
N VAL A 3 -16.64 -1.73 -13.97
CA VAL A 3 -16.12 -0.49 -13.38
C VAL A 3 -15.30 -0.88 -12.15
N LEU A 4 -14.03 -0.49 -12.11
CA LEU A 4 -13.20 -0.68 -10.93
C LEU A 4 -13.62 0.30 -9.83
N ARG A 5 -13.83 -0.20 -8.61
CA ARG A 5 -14.21 0.60 -7.43
C ARG A 5 -13.03 0.79 -6.51
N PHE A 6 -12.80 2.06 -6.13
CA PHE A 6 -11.78 2.47 -5.19
C PHE A 6 -12.39 3.36 -4.11
N ASP A 7 -12.22 2.98 -2.86
CA ASP A 7 -12.65 3.75 -1.69
C ASP A 7 -11.43 4.19 -0.88
N TRP A 8 -11.26 5.50 -0.71
CA TRP A 8 -10.16 6.09 0.07
C TRP A 8 -10.59 6.27 1.52
N ILE A 9 -9.78 5.77 2.46
CA ILE A 9 -10.05 5.87 3.89
C ILE A 9 -9.18 6.96 4.50
N SER A 10 -9.80 7.95 5.13
CA SER A 10 -9.13 9.06 5.82
C SER A 10 -9.22 8.92 7.33
N SER A 11 -8.28 9.51 8.05
CA SER A 11 -8.11 9.37 9.51
C SER A 11 -9.29 9.84 10.37
N GLY A 12 -10.38 10.36 9.79
CA GLY A 12 -11.55 10.90 10.51
C GLY A 12 -11.27 12.17 11.32
N VAL A 13 -9.99 12.44 11.62
CA VAL A 13 -9.47 13.58 12.34
C VAL A 13 -8.38 14.22 11.49
N LYS A 14 -8.44 15.54 11.34
CA LYS A 14 -7.40 16.37 10.73
C LYS A 14 -6.12 16.23 11.56
N ASN A 15 -4.99 15.96 10.93
CA ASN A 15 -3.71 15.83 11.63
C ASN A 15 -3.46 17.08 12.49
N THR A 16 -3.26 16.91 13.79
CA THR A 16 -3.17 18.01 14.77
C THR A 16 -1.88 18.81 14.67
N GLN A 17 -0.84 18.24 14.05
CA GLN A 17 0.46 18.88 13.87
C GLN A 17 0.53 19.64 12.54
N THR A 18 0.03 19.04 11.46
CA THR A 18 0.12 19.62 10.11
C THR A 18 -1.14 20.34 9.67
N GLY A 19 -2.27 20.09 10.34
CA GLY A 19 -3.55 20.64 9.92
C GLY A 19 -4.02 20.10 8.58
N ASN A 20 -3.71 18.86 8.21
CA ASN A 20 -4.15 18.29 6.93
C ASN A 20 -4.93 16.99 7.13
N TRP A 21 -5.88 16.74 6.23
CA TRP A 21 -6.51 15.43 6.10
C TRP A 21 -5.54 14.48 5.41
N GLN A 22 -5.44 13.26 5.91
CA GLN A 22 -4.53 12.25 5.36
C GLN A 22 -5.33 10.99 5.10
N ALA A 23 -5.22 10.48 3.87
CA ALA A 23 -5.64 9.12 3.56
C ALA A 23 -4.61 8.16 4.12
N TYR A 24 -5.07 7.08 4.77
CA TYR A 24 -4.20 6.06 5.33
C TYR A 24 -4.37 4.70 4.67
N ASP A 25 -5.56 4.39 4.14
CA ASP A 25 -5.81 3.15 3.41
C ASP A 25 -6.60 3.40 2.12
N MET A 26 -6.49 2.45 1.19
CA MET A 26 -7.27 2.36 -0.03
C MET A 26 -7.89 0.98 -0.10
N ILE A 27 -9.19 0.93 -0.39
CA ILE A 27 -9.92 -0.30 -0.65
C ILE A 27 -10.14 -0.40 -2.15
N ALA A 28 -9.66 -1.47 -2.79
CA ALA A 28 -9.88 -1.75 -4.20
C ALA A 28 -10.73 -3.01 -4.32
N GLU A 29 -11.87 -2.93 -5.01
CA GLU A 29 -12.81 -4.06 -5.16
C GLU A 29 -13.21 -4.71 -3.81
N GLY A 30 -13.34 -3.89 -2.76
CA GLY A 30 -13.67 -4.37 -1.41
C GLY A 30 -12.49 -4.91 -0.59
N VAL A 31 -11.27 -4.86 -1.11
CA VAL A 31 -10.05 -5.35 -0.43
C VAL A 31 -9.17 -4.19 0.04
N SER A 32 -8.90 -4.13 1.35
CA SER A 32 -7.96 -3.18 1.95
C SER A 32 -6.52 -3.46 1.52
N MET A 33 -5.83 -2.42 1.06
CA MET A 33 -4.42 -2.54 0.68
C MET A 33 -3.51 -2.74 1.90
N ILE A 34 -3.79 -2.10 3.04
CA ILE A 34 -3.05 -2.36 4.29
C ILE A 34 -3.16 -3.84 4.69
N THR A 35 -4.38 -4.37 4.77
CA THR A 35 -4.60 -5.76 5.22
C THR A 35 -3.92 -6.75 4.27
N THR A 36 -3.99 -6.48 2.97
CA THR A 36 -3.30 -7.27 1.95
C THR A 36 -1.79 -7.30 2.20
N LYS A 37 -1.16 -6.14 2.40
CA LYS A 37 0.28 -6.05 2.65
C LYS A 37 0.70 -6.63 4.00
N GLN A 38 -0.12 -6.51 5.04
CA GLN A 38 0.14 -7.19 6.32
C GLN A 38 0.19 -8.71 6.16
N ASN A 39 -0.75 -9.28 5.40
CA ASN A 39 -0.76 -10.72 5.12
C ASN A 39 0.45 -11.14 4.26
N GLU A 40 0.75 -10.39 3.20
CA GLU A 40 1.91 -10.67 2.34
C GLU A 40 3.25 -10.57 3.10
N TRP A 41 3.39 -9.63 4.02
CA TRP A 41 4.66 -9.37 4.72
C TRP A 41 4.81 -10.15 6.02
N SER A 42 3.75 -10.77 6.55
CA SER A 42 3.78 -11.49 7.83
C SER A 42 4.88 -12.56 7.88
N ASP A 43 4.98 -13.39 6.83
CA ASP A 43 6.00 -14.43 6.76
C ASP A 43 7.42 -13.86 6.62
N LEU A 44 7.58 -12.78 5.85
CA LEU A 44 8.87 -12.13 5.70
C LEU A 44 9.33 -11.49 7.01
N LEU A 45 8.43 -10.81 7.71
CA LEU A 45 8.70 -10.21 9.02
C LEU A 45 9.09 -11.27 10.05
N ARG A 46 8.40 -12.42 10.06
CA ARG A 46 8.73 -13.53 10.96
C ARG A 46 10.11 -14.15 10.67
N THR A 47 10.53 -14.18 9.40
CA THR A 47 11.75 -14.88 8.98
C THR A 47 12.98 -13.98 8.90
N LYS A 48 12.83 -12.72 8.50
CA LYS A 48 13.93 -11.78 8.26
C LYS A 48 13.82 -10.47 9.05
N GLY A 49 12.77 -10.31 9.85
CA GLY A 49 12.54 -9.10 10.63
C GLY A 49 12.25 -7.87 9.77
N ILE A 50 12.28 -6.71 10.43
CA ILE A 50 11.97 -5.42 9.81
C ILE A 50 13.04 -4.98 8.80
N ASP A 51 14.30 -5.36 9.02
CA ASP A 51 15.41 -5.02 8.12
C ASP A 51 15.27 -5.75 6.78
N GLY A 52 14.90 -7.03 6.83
CA GLY A 52 14.64 -7.82 5.63
C GLY A 52 13.48 -7.27 4.80
N LEU A 53 12.40 -6.86 5.45
CA LEU A 53 11.29 -6.20 4.76
C LEU A 53 11.72 -4.84 4.16
N THR A 54 12.44 -4.02 4.94
CA THR A 54 12.93 -2.71 4.48
C THR A 54 13.82 -2.84 3.24
N ALA A 55 14.75 -3.80 3.24
CA ALA A 55 15.62 -4.06 2.09
C ALA A 55 14.83 -4.51 0.85
N GLN A 56 13.79 -5.35 1.03
CA GLN A 56 12.92 -5.75 -0.07
C GLN A 56 12.14 -4.56 -0.63
N LEU A 57 11.57 -3.71 0.23
CA LEU A 57 10.84 -2.50 -0.19
C LEU A 57 11.75 -1.54 -0.97
N GLN A 58 12.99 -1.34 -0.52
CA GLN A 58 13.98 -0.54 -1.24
C GLN A 58 14.35 -1.13 -2.60
N SER A 59 14.38 -2.47 -2.73
CA SER A 59 14.62 -3.14 -4.01
C SER A 59 13.45 -2.93 -4.96
N ILE A 60 12.22 -3.13 -4.50
CA ILE A 60 10.99 -2.93 -5.28
C ILE A 60 10.86 -1.47 -5.73
N SER A 61 11.14 -0.50 -4.85
CA SER A 61 11.02 0.92 -5.19
C SER A 61 12.01 1.41 -6.25
N ARG A 62 13.07 0.65 -6.54
CA ARG A 62 14.06 0.95 -7.59
C ARG A 62 13.69 0.35 -8.94
N GLN A 63 12.66 -0.51 -9.00
CA GLN A 63 12.21 -1.08 -10.26
C GLN A 63 11.64 0.03 -11.15
N LYS A 64 12.08 0.06 -12.41
CA LYS A 64 11.60 1.05 -13.39
C LYS A 64 10.15 0.73 -13.73
N ILE A 65 9.31 1.77 -13.78
CA ILE A 65 7.94 1.66 -14.29
C ILE A 65 8.03 1.40 -15.79
N SER A 66 7.59 0.23 -16.23
CA SER A 66 7.37 -0.06 -17.65
C SER A 66 5.95 0.30 -18.05
N LEU A 67 5.81 1.07 -19.12
CA LEU A 67 4.53 1.21 -19.80
C LEU A 67 4.34 -0.05 -20.64
N GLU A 68 3.48 -0.96 -20.18
CA GLU A 68 3.05 -2.06 -21.02
C GLU A 68 2.14 -1.46 -22.12
N ASP A 69 2.66 -1.34 -23.34
CA ASP A 69 1.84 -1.04 -24.50
C ASP A 69 0.90 -2.22 -24.73
N LYS A 70 -0.32 -2.09 -24.20
CA LYS A 70 -1.43 -3.00 -24.45
C LYS A 70 -1.80 -2.87 -25.93
N LYS A 71 -1.15 -3.65 -26.79
CA LYS A 71 -1.54 -3.84 -28.18
C LYS A 71 -2.67 -4.85 -28.27
#